data_AF-A0A2T2NFL8-F1
#
_entry.id   AF-A0A2T2NFL8-F1
#
_cell.length_a   1.000
_cell.length_b   1.000
_cell.length_c   1.000
_cell.angle_alpha   90.00
_cell.angle_beta   90.00
_cell.angle_gamma   90.00
#
_symmetry.space_group_name_H-M   'P 1'
#
loop_
_entity.id
_entity.type
_entity.pdbx_description
1 polymer ?
#
loop_
_entity_poly.entity_id
_entity_poly.type
_entity_poly.pdbx_seq_one_letter_code
_entity_poly.pdbx_strand_id
1 'polypeptide(L)'
;MAPLRLSSSVLGTFRPASPRTAAVWRQRGLYHSYENSQPPPFAPAESAILSAAIAHVPSHGFTIDALKLGAHDAGYLDVSTNLLPRGAFDLVNYHLVRQRLALRDSVQFPAEGKHEKKMGVGSKVRALTLARLRANEPVIHRWQEALAIMAQPTFIPTSLGELARLADEIWFLAGDKSVDGSWYTKRATLSAVYSAAEVFMTQDTSSDFIETEQFLDSRLEDIAKVGGLLGAMGQWVEYTGHSAVNVLRSKGARI
;
A
#
# COMPACT_ATOMS: atom_id res chain seq x y z
N MET A 1 57.41 21.94 63.75
CA MET A 1 57.21 22.88 62.62
C MET A 1 58.12 22.46 61.48
N ALA A 2 57.54 21.93 60.40
CA ALA A 2 58.22 21.60 59.15
C ALA A 2 57.24 21.91 57.98
N PRO A 3 57.72 22.47 56.85
CA PRO A 3 56.86 23.11 55.86
C PRO A 3 56.34 22.16 54.77
N LEU A 4 55.19 22.56 54.23
CA LEU A 4 54.47 21.98 53.09
C LEU A 4 55.34 21.94 51.83
N ARG A 5 55.41 20.78 51.18
CA ARG A 5 55.80 20.65 49.76
C ARG A 5 54.55 20.42 48.92
N LEU A 6 54.25 21.37 48.04
CA LEU A 6 53.32 21.21 46.92
C LEU A 6 53.92 20.26 45.89
N SER A 7 53.17 19.23 45.51
CA SER A 7 53.51 18.36 44.38
C SER A 7 52.63 18.69 43.18
N SER A 8 53.32 18.79 42.05
CA SER A 8 52.89 19.18 40.72
C SER A 8 51.90 18.23 40.05
N SER A 9 50.96 18.84 39.33
CA SER A 9 50.29 18.44 38.09
C SER A 9 50.22 16.96 37.69
N VAL A 10 49.00 16.47 37.52
CA VAL A 10 48.67 15.50 36.46
C VAL A 10 47.59 16.14 35.59
N LEU A 11 48.00 16.62 34.41
CA LEU A 11 47.07 17.05 33.36
C LEU A 11 46.16 15.88 33.01
N GLY A 12 44.86 16.05 33.19
CA GLY A 12 43.85 15.13 32.65
C GLY A 12 43.90 15.16 31.12
N THR A 13 44.24 14.03 30.52
CA THR A 13 44.07 13.82 29.08
C THR A 13 42.58 13.73 28.77
N PHE A 14 41.98 14.83 28.31
CA PHE A 14 40.67 14.81 27.69
C PHE A 14 40.78 14.10 26.34
N ARG A 15 40.27 12.88 26.26
CA ARG A 15 40.09 12.15 25.00
C ARG A 15 38.82 12.69 24.34
N PRO A 16 38.87 13.37 23.18
CA PRO A 16 37.65 13.81 22.52
C PRO A 16 36.91 12.57 22.02
N ALA A 17 35.72 12.33 22.56
CA ALA A 17 34.79 11.36 22.01
C ALA A 17 34.32 11.91 20.65
N SER A 18 34.74 11.28 19.57
CA SER A 18 34.23 11.56 18.23
C SER A 18 32.78 11.07 18.12
N PRO A 19 31.77 11.93 17.88
CA PRO A 19 30.46 11.45 17.49
C PRO A 19 30.54 11.17 15.99
N ARG A 20 30.85 9.93 15.62
CA ARG A 20 30.60 9.44 14.25
C ARG A 20 29.41 8.50 14.28
N THR A 21 28.26 9.01 14.68
CA THR A 21 27.00 8.51 14.11
C THR A 21 26.88 9.17 12.75
N ALA A 22 27.50 8.54 11.74
CA ALA A 22 27.12 8.83 10.37
C ALA A 22 25.62 8.54 10.28
N ALA A 23 24.80 9.58 10.21
CA ALA A 23 23.41 9.44 9.85
C ALA A 23 23.41 8.75 8.50
N VAL A 24 23.13 7.46 8.47
CA VAL A 24 22.84 6.75 7.23
C VAL A 24 21.58 7.43 6.72
N TRP A 25 21.76 8.34 5.77
CA TRP A 25 20.68 8.80 4.92
C TRP A 25 20.19 7.56 4.21
N ARG A 26 19.23 6.87 4.84
CA ARG A 26 18.55 5.73 4.24
C ARG A 26 17.85 6.32 3.03
N GLN A 27 18.44 6.14 1.85
CA GLN A 27 17.84 6.58 0.60
C GLN A 27 16.42 6.01 0.60
N ARG A 28 15.43 6.89 0.69
CA ARG A 28 14.05 6.53 0.42
C ARG A 28 13.98 6.35 -1.08
N GLY A 29 14.35 5.15 -1.55
CA GLY A 29 14.13 4.76 -2.94
C GLY A 29 12.65 4.91 -3.26
N LEU A 30 12.36 5.22 -4.53
CA LEU A 30 10.99 5.14 -5.04
C LEU A 30 10.46 3.74 -4.77
N TYR A 31 9.17 3.64 -4.41
CA TYR A 31 8.51 2.37 -4.12
C TYR A 31 8.68 1.36 -5.29
N HIS A 32 8.76 1.87 -6.52
CA HIS A 32 9.11 1.13 -7.73
C HIS A 32 10.44 1.60 -8.33
N SER A 33 11.57 1.06 -7.85
CA SER A 33 12.89 1.23 -8.47
C SER A 33 13.33 -0.09 -9.08
N TYR A 34 13.64 -0.11 -10.39
CA TYR A 34 14.16 -1.30 -11.07
C TYR A 34 15.63 -1.58 -10.72
N GLU A 35 16.34 -0.56 -10.25
CA GLU A 35 17.78 -0.62 -10.02
C GLU A 35 18.11 -1.18 -8.63
N ASN A 36 17.15 -1.14 -7.70
CA ASN A 36 17.37 -1.55 -6.32
C ASN A 36 16.33 -2.59 -5.90
N SER A 37 16.80 -3.76 -5.47
CA SER A 37 15.94 -4.74 -4.80
C SER A 37 15.45 -4.18 -3.47
N GLN A 38 14.14 -4.10 -3.28
CA GLN A 38 13.56 -3.72 -1.99
C GLN A 38 13.91 -4.80 -0.94
N PRO A 39 14.34 -4.41 0.27
CA PRO A 39 14.56 -5.38 1.34
C PRO A 39 13.25 -6.09 1.70
N PRO A 40 13.31 -7.32 2.22
CA PRO A 40 12.11 -8.03 2.65
C PRO A 40 11.36 -7.19 3.70
N PRO A 41 10.02 -7.13 3.63
CA PRO A 41 9.23 -6.26 4.51
C PRO A 41 9.20 -6.71 5.98
N PHE A 42 9.48 -7.98 6.25
CA PHE A 42 9.46 -8.58 7.59
C PHE A 42 10.79 -9.29 7.88
N ALA A 43 11.16 -9.37 9.16
CA ALA A 43 12.33 -10.16 9.57
C ALA A 43 12.11 -11.65 9.28
N PRO A 44 13.16 -12.45 9.05
CA PRO A 44 13.00 -13.87 8.69
C PRO A 44 12.18 -14.68 9.70
N ALA A 45 12.40 -14.47 11.00
CA ALA A 45 11.65 -15.17 12.07
C ALA A 45 10.18 -14.73 12.13
N GLU A 46 9.91 -13.42 12.03
CA GLU A 46 8.54 -12.89 11.96
C GLU A 46 7.81 -13.47 10.75
N SER A 47 8.46 -13.45 9.57
CA SER A 47 7.90 -13.97 8.33
C SER A 47 7.59 -15.46 8.43
N ALA A 48 8.46 -16.27 9.05
CA ALA A 48 8.21 -17.69 9.27
C ALA A 48 6.95 -17.92 10.12
N ILE A 49 6.86 -17.26 11.28
CA ILE A 49 5.71 -17.36 12.20
C ILE A 49 4.42 -16.89 11.51
N LEU A 50 4.46 -15.71 10.87
CA LEU A 50 3.29 -15.12 10.20
C LEU A 50 2.84 -15.96 9.00
N SER A 51 3.77 -16.51 8.22
CA SER A 51 3.44 -17.36 7.07
C SER A 51 2.71 -18.64 7.49
N ALA A 52 3.13 -19.28 8.58
CA ALA A 52 2.48 -20.44 9.15
C ALA A 52 1.13 -20.07 9.79
N ALA A 53 1.07 -18.94 10.50
CA ALA A 53 -0.16 -18.46 11.14
C ALA A 53 -1.30 -18.21 10.14
N ILE A 54 -1.02 -17.77 8.91
CA ILE A 54 -2.07 -17.57 7.90
C ILE A 54 -2.82 -18.88 7.57
N ALA A 55 -2.17 -20.05 7.65
CA ALA A 55 -2.84 -21.33 7.42
C ALA A 55 -3.94 -21.62 8.46
N HIS A 56 -3.84 -21.02 9.66
CA HIS A 56 -4.80 -21.18 10.75
C HIS A 56 -5.89 -20.10 10.77
N VAL A 57 -5.79 -19.05 9.96
CA VAL A 57 -6.78 -17.97 9.91
C VAL A 57 -8.18 -18.49 9.53
N PRO A 58 -8.36 -19.41 8.57
CA PRO A 58 -9.69 -19.91 8.25
C PRO A 58 -10.43 -20.53 9.45
N SER A 59 -9.71 -21.21 10.35
CA SER A 59 -10.31 -21.85 11.53
C SER A 59 -10.38 -20.89 12.74
N HIS A 60 -9.30 -20.16 13.04
CA HIS A 60 -9.14 -19.40 14.27
C HIS A 60 -9.30 -17.87 14.13
N GLY A 61 -9.46 -17.38 12.91
CA GLY A 61 -9.55 -15.95 12.60
C GLY A 61 -8.22 -15.20 12.74
N PHE A 62 -8.28 -13.87 12.69
CA PHE A 62 -7.10 -13.00 12.87
C PHE A 62 -6.87 -12.76 14.37
N THR A 63 -6.41 -13.79 15.08
CA THR A 63 -6.28 -13.80 16.55
C THR A 63 -4.87 -14.13 17.02
N ILE A 64 -4.60 -13.90 18.31
CA ILE A 64 -3.33 -14.29 18.94
C ILE A 64 -3.16 -15.82 18.99
N ASP A 65 -4.25 -16.58 19.01
CA ASP A 65 -4.19 -18.04 19.04
C ASP A 65 -3.73 -18.59 17.69
N ALA A 66 -4.17 -18.01 16.57
CA ALA A 66 -3.62 -18.31 15.25
C ALA A 66 -2.11 -18.03 15.16
N LEU A 67 -1.64 -16.97 15.84
CA LEU A 67 -0.20 -16.65 15.92
C LEU A 67 0.59 -17.65 16.76
N LYS A 68 0.06 -18.12 17.89
CA LYS A 68 0.71 -19.16 18.71
C LYS A 68 0.81 -20.47 17.95
N LEU A 69 -0.27 -20.89 17.28
CA LEU A 69 -0.27 -22.09 16.43
C LEU A 69 0.75 -21.96 15.29
N GLY A 70 0.79 -20.81 14.62
CA GLY A 70 1.80 -20.52 13.59
C GLY A 70 3.23 -20.52 14.13
N ALA A 71 3.46 -20.03 15.34
CA ALA A 71 4.76 -20.07 15.99
C ALA A 71 5.19 -21.51 16.26
N HIS A 72 4.31 -22.33 16.81
CA HIS A 72 4.55 -23.75 17.05
C HIS A 72 4.87 -24.51 15.75
N ASP A 73 4.10 -24.28 14.68
CA ASP A 73 4.32 -24.91 13.37
C ASP A 73 5.63 -24.49 12.71
N ALA A 74 6.07 -23.25 12.95
CA ALA A 74 7.35 -22.74 12.50
C ALA A 74 8.54 -23.18 13.39
N GLY A 75 8.29 -23.99 14.43
CA GLY A 75 9.33 -24.49 15.35
C GLY A 75 9.76 -23.50 16.44
N TYR A 76 8.95 -22.47 16.68
CA TYR A 76 9.17 -21.47 17.74
C TYR A 76 8.26 -21.73 18.95
N LEU A 77 8.61 -21.11 20.08
CA LEU A 77 7.80 -21.15 21.30
C LEU A 77 6.68 -20.10 21.24
N ASP A 78 5.59 -20.30 21.98
CA ASP A 78 4.49 -19.33 22.08
C ASP A 78 4.96 -17.91 22.48
N VAL A 79 6.01 -17.83 23.30
CA VAL A 79 6.62 -16.57 23.74
C VAL A 79 7.26 -15.78 22.58
N SER A 80 7.57 -16.44 21.46
CA SER A 80 8.10 -15.80 20.25
C SER A 80 7.07 -14.89 19.56
N THR A 81 5.79 -14.99 19.91
CA THR A 81 4.76 -14.02 19.48
C THR A 81 5.05 -12.59 19.97
N ASN A 82 5.91 -12.41 20.99
CA ASN A 82 6.40 -11.09 21.42
C ASN A 82 7.23 -10.36 20.36
N LEU A 83 7.71 -11.06 19.32
CA LEU A 83 8.32 -10.43 18.14
C LEU A 83 7.30 -9.61 17.32
N LEU A 84 6.01 -9.82 17.55
CA LEU A 84 4.89 -9.17 16.87
C LEU A 84 4.18 -8.22 17.84
N PRO A 85 4.70 -7.00 18.08
CA PRO A 85 4.21 -6.12 19.14
C PRO A 85 2.77 -5.63 18.91
N ARG A 86 2.26 -5.68 17.68
CA ARG A 86 0.88 -5.31 17.34
C ARG A 86 -0.05 -6.53 17.31
N GLY A 87 0.47 -7.72 17.59
CA GLY A 87 -0.28 -8.97 17.74
C GLY A 87 -1.10 -9.30 16.49
N ALA A 88 -2.41 -9.47 16.66
CA ALA A 88 -3.33 -9.79 15.57
C ALA A 88 -3.23 -8.83 14.36
N PHE A 89 -2.92 -7.55 14.59
CA PHE A 89 -2.75 -6.61 13.49
C PHE A 89 -1.49 -6.90 12.66
N ASP A 90 -0.42 -7.43 13.24
CA ASP A 90 0.76 -7.85 12.47
C ASP A 90 0.41 -8.99 11.50
N LEU A 91 -0.49 -9.90 11.89
CA LEU A 91 -1.01 -10.95 11.02
C LEU A 91 -1.84 -10.39 9.86
N VAL A 92 -2.71 -9.42 10.14
CA VAL A 92 -3.48 -8.71 9.11
C VAL A 92 -2.53 -7.97 8.15
N ASN A 93 -1.60 -7.19 8.69
CA ASN A 93 -0.63 -6.42 7.91
C ASN A 93 0.24 -7.33 7.02
N TYR A 94 0.67 -8.49 7.56
CA TYR A 94 1.38 -9.50 6.79
C TYR A 94 0.57 -10.00 5.60
N HIS A 95 -0.70 -10.35 5.80
CA HIS A 95 -1.58 -10.75 4.70
C HIS A 95 -1.72 -9.65 3.64
N LEU A 96 -1.96 -8.40 4.05
CA LEU A 96 -2.07 -7.26 3.11
C LEU A 96 -0.81 -7.08 2.25
N VAL A 97 0.36 -7.07 2.90
CA VAL A 97 1.65 -6.88 2.23
C VAL A 97 1.95 -8.06 1.30
N ARG A 98 1.76 -9.29 1.79
CA ARG A 98 2.01 -10.51 1.01
C ARG A 98 1.13 -10.57 -0.23
N GLN A 99 -0.17 -10.31 -0.09
CA GLN A 99 -1.10 -10.35 -1.24
C GLN A 99 -0.87 -9.20 -2.22
N ARG A 100 -0.45 -8.01 -1.76
CA ARG A 100 -0.03 -6.94 -2.68
C ARG A 100 1.20 -7.35 -3.48
N LEU A 101 2.25 -7.84 -2.82
CA LEU A 101 3.50 -8.20 -3.49
C LEU A 101 3.33 -9.39 -4.43
N ALA A 102 2.43 -10.32 -4.11
CA ALA A 102 2.11 -11.46 -4.97
C ALA A 102 1.43 -11.05 -6.30
N LEU A 103 0.87 -9.84 -6.42
CA LEU A 103 0.20 -9.39 -7.65
C LEU A 103 1.11 -9.39 -8.87
N ARG A 104 2.38 -9.03 -8.68
CA ARG A 104 3.37 -9.00 -9.76
C ARG A 104 3.59 -10.38 -10.39
N ASP A 105 3.44 -11.42 -9.57
CA ASP A 105 3.73 -12.80 -9.92
C ASP A 105 2.44 -13.52 -10.38
N SER A 106 1.28 -13.13 -9.85
CA SER A 106 -0.02 -13.75 -10.16
C SER A 106 -0.63 -13.31 -11.48
N VAL A 107 -0.43 -12.05 -11.89
CA VAL A 107 -1.00 -11.50 -13.12
C VAL A 107 0.13 -11.02 -14.03
N GLN A 108 0.39 -11.80 -15.09
CA GLN A 108 1.33 -11.42 -16.12
C GLN A 108 0.57 -11.03 -17.39
N PHE A 109 0.84 -9.82 -17.87
CA PHE A 109 0.34 -9.39 -19.16
C PHE A 109 1.37 -9.72 -20.24
N PRO A 110 0.95 -10.28 -21.39
CA PRO A 110 1.88 -10.60 -22.47
C PRO A 110 2.68 -9.35 -22.87
N ALA A 111 4.00 -9.54 -23.02
CA ALA A 111 4.89 -8.50 -23.51
C ALA A 111 4.45 -8.07 -24.90
N GLU A 112 4.52 -6.78 -25.18
CA GLU A 112 3.99 -6.14 -26.39
C GLU A 112 4.62 -6.73 -27.68
N GLY A 113 4.05 -7.83 -28.18
CA GLY A 113 4.36 -8.42 -29.48
C GLY A 113 3.62 -7.64 -30.58
N LYS A 114 4.25 -7.50 -31.75
CA LYS A 114 3.77 -6.67 -32.89
C LYS A 114 2.39 -7.03 -33.46
N HIS A 115 1.73 -8.08 -32.99
CA HIS A 115 0.50 -8.64 -33.60
C HIS A 115 -0.69 -8.88 -32.66
N GLU A 116 -0.60 -8.61 -31.35
CA GLU A 116 -1.75 -8.78 -30.44
C GLU A 116 -2.42 -7.44 -30.09
N LYS A 117 -3.77 -7.45 -30.01
CA LYS A 117 -4.56 -6.27 -29.59
C LYS A 117 -4.12 -5.86 -28.19
N LYS A 118 -3.56 -4.66 -28.08
CA LYS A 118 -3.10 -4.07 -26.81
C LYS A 118 -4.27 -3.98 -25.83
N MET A 119 -4.15 -4.67 -24.69
CA MET A 119 -5.08 -4.48 -23.59
C MET A 119 -4.88 -3.08 -22.99
N GLY A 120 -5.97 -2.32 -22.89
CA GLY A 120 -5.95 -0.97 -22.34
C GLY A 120 -5.52 -0.95 -20.86
N VAL A 121 -4.92 0.16 -20.42
CA VAL A 121 -4.49 0.33 -19.02
C VAL A 121 -5.67 0.13 -18.06
N GLY A 122 -6.86 0.62 -18.40
CA GLY A 122 -8.06 0.41 -17.58
C GLY A 122 -8.45 -1.06 -17.42
N SER A 123 -8.35 -1.86 -18.49
CA SER A 123 -8.62 -3.30 -18.42
C SER A 123 -7.56 -4.05 -17.59
N LYS A 124 -6.28 -3.61 -17.66
CA LYS A 124 -5.22 -4.14 -16.79
C LYS A 124 -5.47 -3.81 -15.32
N VAL A 125 -5.87 -2.58 -15.02
CA VAL A 125 -6.24 -2.15 -13.66
C VAL A 125 -7.39 -3.02 -13.15
N ARG A 126 -8.48 -3.18 -13.92
CA ARG A 126 -9.59 -4.07 -13.58
C ARG A 126 -9.11 -5.48 -13.24
N ALA A 127 -8.32 -6.09 -14.13
CA ALA A 127 -7.81 -7.46 -13.94
C ALA A 127 -6.97 -7.59 -12.66
N LEU A 128 -6.06 -6.65 -12.40
CA LEU A 128 -5.23 -6.63 -11.19
C LEU A 128 -6.06 -6.42 -9.91
N THR A 129 -7.03 -5.50 -9.94
CA THR A 129 -7.92 -5.23 -8.82
C THR A 129 -8.78 -6.45 -8.49
N LEU A 130 -9.35 -7.10 -9.51
CA LEU A 130 -10.13 -8.32 -9.32
C LEU A 130 -9.26 -9.47 -8.79
N ALA A 131 -8.07 -9.68 -9.35
CA ALA A 131 -7.12 -10.68 -8.87
C ALA A 131 -6.75 -10.45 -7.39
N ARG A 132 -6.56 -9.18 -6.99
CA ARG A 132 -6.30 -8.84 -5.59
C ARG A 132 -7.48 -9.19 -4.68
N LEU A 133 -8.71 -8.88 -5.08
CA LEU A 133 -9.92 -9.21 -4.31
C LEU A 133 -10.04 -10.73 -4.15
N ARG A 134 -9.88 -11.48 -5.25
CA ARG A 134 -9.91 -12.96 -5.26
C ARG A 134 -8.87 -13.58 -4.33
N ALA A 135 -7.71 -12.94 -4.15
CA ALA A 135 -6.70 -13.42 -3.23
C ALA A 135 -7.15 -13.47 -1.75
N ASN A 136 -8.27 -12.83 -1.39
CA ASN A 136 -8.89 -12.92 -0.07
C ASN A 136 -9.88 -14.08 0.07
N GLU A 137 -10.24 -14.78 -1.01
CA GLU A 137 -11.23 -15.88 -1.01
C GLU A 137 -10.99 -16.93 0.10
N PRO A 138 -9.76 -17.40 0.38
CA PRO A 138 -9.54 -18.41 1.43
C PRO A 138 -9.83 -17.92 2.86
N VAL A 139 -9.85 -16.60 3.07
CA VAL A 139 -10.00 -15.97 4.40
C VAL A 139 -11.23 -15.06 4.48
N ILE A 140 -12.08 -15.06 3.45
CA ILE A 140 -13.16 -14.09 3.28
C ILE A 140 -14.18 -14.12 4.43
N HIS A 141 -14.48 -15.32 4.95
CA HIS A 141 -15.39 -15.56 6.06
C HIS A 141 -14.89 -14.99 7.40
N ARG A 142 -13.59 -14.70 7.52
CA ARG A 142 -12.97 -14.04 8.67
C ARG A 142 -12.52 -12.61 8.35
N TRP A 143 -12.76 -12.14 7.13
CA TRP A 143 -12.22 -10.86 6.68
C TRP A 143 -12.89 -9.66 7.35
N GLN A 144 -14.15 -9.80 7.79
CA GLN A 144 -14.84 -8.76 8.58
C GLN A 144 -14.12 -8.49 9.92
N GLU A 145 -13.55 -9.52 10.55
CA GLU A 145 -12.74 -9.37 11.77
C GLU A 145 -11.46 -8.56 11.48
N ALA A 146 -10.79 -8.86 10.36
CA ALA A 146 -9.62 -8.10 9.91
C ALA A 146 -9.96 -6.63 9.62
N LEU A 147 -11.07 -6.36 8.94
CA LEU A 147 -11.56 -5.01 8.68
C LEU A 147 -11.83 -4.25 9.99
N ALA A 148 -12.44 -4.91 10.98
CA ALA A 148 -12.67 -4.32 12.30
C ALA A 148 -11.37 -3.98 13.03
N ILE A 149 -10.34 -4.84 12.95
CA ILE A 149 -9.01 -4.55 13.49
C ILE A 149 -8.38 -3.35 12.78
N MET A 150 -8.42 -3.33 11.44
CA MET A 150 -7.86 -2.23 10.64
C MET A 150 -8.53 -0.87 10.90
N ALA A 151 -9.81 -0.88 11.28
CA ALA A 151 -10.60 0.31 11.59
C ALA A 151 -10.29 0.92 12.97
N GLN A 152 -9.47 0.27 13.79
CA GLN A 152 -9.07 0.85 15.08
C GLN A 152 -8.19 2.10 14.87
N PRO A 153 -8.38 3.20 15.62
CA PRO A 153 -7.66 4.46 15.41
C PRO A 153 -6.13 4.32 15.35
N THR A 154 -5.56 3.42 16.15
CA THR A 154 -4.13 3.12 16.18
C THR A 154 -3.62 2.52 14.87
N PHE A 155 -4.47 1.77 14.15
CA PHE A 155 -4.09 1.01 12.97
C PHE A 155 -4.52 1.66 11.66
N ILE A 156 -5.52 2.56 11.66
CA ILE A 156 -6.00 3.29 10.48
C ILE A 156 -4.85 3.87 9.63
N PRO A 157 -3.85 4.61 10.18
CA PRO A 157 -2.80 5.19 9.35
C PRO A 157 -1.97 4.13 8.62
N THR A 158 -1.73 2.99 9.26
CA THR A 158 -0.97 1.89 8.65
C THR A 158 -1.80 1.20 7.59
N SER A 159 -3.07 0.88 7.88
CA SER A 159 -4.00 0.24 6.94
C SER A 159 -4.21 1.09 5.67
N LEU A 160 -4.43 2.40 5.83
CA LEU A 160 -4.55 3.33 4.71
C LEU A 160 -3.24 3.45 3.93
N GLY A 161 -2.09 3.42 4.61
CA GLY A 161 -0.79 3.39 3.95
C GLY A 161 -0.58 2.14 3.10
N GLU A 162 -1.04 0.96 3.55
CA GLU A 162 -1.00 -0.26 2.74
C GLU A 162 -1.98 -0.21 1.56
N LEU A 163 -3.16 0.38 1.74
CA LEU A 163 -4.14 0.59 0.67
C LEU A 163 -3.59 1.53 -0.41
N ALA A 164 -2.94 2.64 -0.02
CA ALA A 164 -2.31 3.57 -0.96
C ALA A 164 -1.18 2.90 -1.75
N ARG A 165 -0.35 2.07 -1.09
CA ARG A 165 0.68 1.26 -1.77
C ARG A 165 0.08 0.23 -2.71
N LEU A 166 -1.05 -0.38 -2.35
CA LEU A 166 -1.76 -1.31 -3.24
C LEU A 166 -2.27 -0.60 -4.50
N ALA A 167 -2.87 0.59 -4.37
CA ALA A 167 -3.30 1.36 -5.52
C ALA A 167 -2.11 1.76 -6.41
N ASP A 168 -0.98 2.16 -5.80
CA ASP A 168 0.26 2.46 -6.52
C ASP A 168 0.78 1.23 -7.30
N GLU A 169 0.84 0.06 -6.64
CA GLU A 169 1.26 -1.21 -7.24
C GLU A 169 0.39 -1.59 -8.44
N ILE A 170 -0.93 -1.50 -8.32
CA ILE A 170 -1.86 -1.83 -9.41
C ILE A 170 -1.64 -0.90 -10.61
N TRP A 171 -1.53 0.40 -10.39
CA TRP A 171 -1.28 1.35 -11.48
C TRP A 171 0.09 1.15 -12.12
N PHE A 172 1.11 0.86 -11.31
CA PHE A 172 2.45 0.56 -11.80
C PHE A 172 2.47 -0.71 -12.67
N LEU A 173 1.90 -1.82 -12.18
CA LEU A 173 1.79 -3.08 -12.93
C LEU A 173 0.92 -2.95 -14.18
N ALA A 174 -0.08 -2.07 -14.17
CA ALA A 174 -0.87 -1.74 -15.35
C ALA A 174 -0.10 -0.93 -16.41
N GLY A 175 1.06 -0.35 -16.04
CA GLY A 175 1.92 0.44 -16.92
C GLY A 175 1.54 1.92 -16.99
N ASP A 176 0.95 2.47 -15.93
CA ASP A 176 0.66 3.91 -15.84
C ASP A 176 1.94 4.75 -15.86
N LYS A 177 1.92 5.84 -16.62
CA LYS A 177 3.05 6.79 -16.74
C LYS A 177 2.67 8.22 -16.32
N SER A 178 1.54 8.39 -15.64
CA SER A 178 1.12 9.70 -15.15
C SER A 178 2.10 10.23 -14.12
N VAL A 179 2.47 11.51 -14.24
CA VAL A 179 3.40 12.22 -13.35
C VAL A 179 2.84 13.55 -12.84
N ASP A 180 1.64 13.88 -13.29
CA ASP A 180 0.87 15.10 -13.11
C ASP A 180 -0.22 14.91 -12.03
N GLY A 181 -1.09 15.90 -11.83
CA GLY A 181 -2.16 15.84 -10.81
C GLY A 181 -3.05 14.60 -10.92
N SER A 182 -3.18 14.04 -12.12
CA SER A 182 -3.88 12.77 -12.37
C SER A 182 -3.32 11.59 -11.58
N TRP A 183 -2.04 11.60 -11.20
CA TRP A 183 -1.39 10.57 -10.38
C TRP A 183 -2.09 10.39 -9.03
N TYR A 184 -2.41 11.50 -8.35
CA TYR A 184 -3.08 11.49 -7.04
C TYR A 184 -4.52 11.06 -7.16
N THR A 185 -5.25 11.63 -8.13
CA THR A 185 -6.66 11.31 -8.34
C THR A 185 -6.86 9.84 -8.69
N LYS A 186 -6.02 9.27 -9.57
CA LYS A 186 -6.06 7.85 -9.94
C LYS A 186 -5.88 6.91 -8.75
N ARG A 187 -4.93 7.22 -7.86
CA ARG A 187 -4.67 6.38 -6.67
C ARG A 187 -5.75 6.54 -5.61
N ALA A 188 -6.21 7.76 -5.36
CA ALA A 188 -7.29 8.04 -4.42
C ALA A 188 -8.59 7.35 -4.85
N THR A 189 -8.97 7.49 -6.12
CA THR A 189 -10.19 6.87 -6.67
C THR A 189 -10.09 5.34 -6.69
N LEU A 190 -8.97 4.77 -7.12
CA LEU A 190 -8.79 3.32 -7.09
C LEU A 190 -8.82 2.76 -5.65
N SER A 191 -8.20 3.46 -4.69
CA SER A 191 -8.23 3.09 -3.27
C SER A 191 -9.67 3.04 -2.74
N ALA A 192 -10.48 4.03 -3.10
CA ALA A 192 -11.89 4.10 -2.70
C ALA A 192 -12.74 2.99 -3.34
N VAL A 193 -12.52 2.66 -4.61
CA VAL A 193 -13.21 1.53 -5.26
C VAL A 193 -12.81 0.21 -4.63
N TYR A 194 -11.51 -0.01 -4.43
CA TYR A 194 -11.02 -1.24 -3.85
C TYR A 194 -11.60 -1.44 -2.45
N SER A 195 -11.58 -0.43 -1.58
CA SER A 195 -12.13 -0.56 -0.23
C SER A 195 -13.63 -0.82 -0.23
N ALA A 196 -14.39 -0.16 -1.12
CA ALA A 196 -15.83 -0.41 -1.26
C ALA A 196 -16.11 -1.84 -1.76
N ALA A 197 -15.37 -2.31 -2.77
CA ALA A 197 -15.51 -3.65 -3.31
C ALA A 197 -15.09 -4.74 -2.31
N GLU A 198 -14.04 -4.48 -1.52
CA GLU A 198 -13.57 -5.39 -0.47
C GLU A 198 -14.61 -5.57 0.63
N VAL A 199 -15.28 -4.49 1.07
CA VAL A 199 -16.39 -4.57 2.03
C VAL A 199 -17.59 -5.29 1.42
N PHE A 200 -17.94 -4.99 0.16
CA PHE A 200 -19.02 -5.65 -0.56
C PHE A 200 -18.79 -7.18 -0.64
N MET A 201 -17.58 -7.60 -0.99
CA MET A 201 -17.19 -9.00 -1.11
C MET A 201 -17.42 -9.81 0.17
N THR A 202 -17.36 -9.19 1.35
CA THR A 202 -17.63 -9.90 2.62
C THR A 202 -19.09 -10.30 2.81
N GLN A 203 -20.02 -9.73 2.04
CA GLN A 203 -21.46 -10.00 2.10
C GLN A 203 -21.95 -10.74 0.86
N ASP A 204 -21.09 -10.90 -0.15
CA ASP A 204 -21.42 -11.58 -1.39
C ASP A 204 -21.52 -13.09 -1.17
N THR A 205 -22.68 -13.66 -1.50
CA THR A 205 -22.97 -15.10 -1.41
C THR A 205 -23.17 -15.73 -2.79
N SER A 206 -22.94 -14.97 -3.85
CA SER A 206 -23.04 -15.46 -5.23
C SER A 206 -21.94 -16.47 -5.55
N SER A 207 -22.23 -17.38 -6.48
CA SER A 207 -21.24 -18.34 -6.97
C SER A 207 -20.03 -17.61 -7.54
N ASP A 208 -18.83 -17.99 -7.12
CA ASP A 208 -17.59 -17.37 -7.55
C ASP A 208 -17.64 -15.83 -7.49
N PHE A 209 -18.25 -15.19 -6.48
CA PHE A 209 -18.22 -13.72 -6.29
C PHE A 209 -18.58 -12.89 -7.55
N ILE A 210 -19.52 -13.38 -8.37
CA ILE A 210 -19.93 -12.71 -9.60
C ILE A 210 -20.51 -11.32 -9.31
N GLU A 211 -21.26 -11.17 -8.22
CA GLU A 211 -21.82 -9.87 -7.83
C GLU A 211 -20.72 -8.87 -7.45
N THR A 212 -19.65 -9.32 -6.78
CA THR A 212 -18.48 -8.49 -6.48
C THR A 212 -17.78 -8.02 -7.76
N GLU A 213 -17.65 -8.89 -8.76
CA GLU A 213 -17.07 -8.53 -10.06
C GLU A 213 -17.93 -7.48 -10.78
N GLN A 214 -19.25 -7.66 -10.82
CA GLN A 214 -20.17 -6.69 -11.41
C GLN A 214 -20.18 -5.35 -10.66
N PHE A 215 -20.08 -5.39 -9.33
CA PHE A 215 -19.95 -4.19 -8.51
C PHE A 215 -18.67 -3.43 -8.84
N LEU A 216 -17.53 -4.13 -8.92
CA LEU A 216 -16.25 -3.55 -9.30
C LEU A 216 -16.33 -2.89 -10.68
N ASP A 217 -16.92 -3.56 -11.66
CA ASP A 217 -17.08 -3.04 -13.02
C ASP A 217 -17.89 -1.76 -13.05
N SER A 218 -19.04 -1.77 -12.37
CA SER A 218 -19.90 -0.60 -12.25
C SER A 218 -19.14 0.59 -11.66
N ARG A 219 -18.33 0.37 -10.61
CA ARG A 219 -17.56 1.43 -9.96
C ARG A 219 -16.40 1.95 -10.80
N LEU A 220 -15.72 1.09 -11.55
CA LEU A 220 -14.67 1.51 -12.48
C LEU A 220 -15.24 2.31 -13.65
N GLU A 221 -16.41 1.91 -14.17
CA GLU A 221 -17.14 2.68 -15.18
C GLU A 221 -17.57 4.06 -14.67
N ASP A 222 -18.08 4.13 -13.44
CA ASP A 222 -18.49 5.41 -12.83
C ASP A 222 -17.31 6.39 -12.77
N ILE A 223 -16.12 5.91 -12.38
CA ILE A 223 -14.91 6.76 -12.37
C ILE A 223 -14.50 7.19 -13.77
N ALA A 224 -14.58 6.30 -14.76
CA ALA A 224 -14.27 6.65 -16.13
C ALA A 224 -15.21 7.76 -16.65
N LYS A 225 -16.51 7.67 -16.32
CA LYS A 225 -17.52 8.69 -16.66
C LYS A 225 -17.24 10.01 -15.93
N VAL A 226 -17.02 9.98 -14.62
CA VAL A 226 -16.74 11.18 -13.81
C VAL A 226 -15.43 11.86 -14.26
N GLY A 227 -14.38 11.08 -14.52
CA GLY A 227 -13.12 11.60 -15.04
C GLY A 227 -13.28 12.28 -16.40
N GLY A 228 -14.05 11.67 -17.31
CA GLY A 228 -14.39 12.28 -18.60
C GLY A 228 -15.18 13.58 -18.47
N LEU A 229 -16.15 13.62 -17.56
CA LEU A 229 -16.97 14.80 -17.29
C LEU A 229 -16.13 15.97 -16.73
N LEU A 230 -15.25 15.70 -15.75
CA LEU A 230 -14.35 16.71 -15.19
C LEU A 230 -13.37 17.25 -16.25
N GLY A 231 -12.86 16.38 -17.12
CA GLY A 231 -12.03 16.79 -18.25
C GLY A 231 -12.77 17.72 -19.23
N ALA A 232 -14.00 17.36 -19.60
CA ALA A 232 -14.83 18.17 -20.49
C ALA A 232 -15.20 19.54 -19.88
N MET A 233 -15.52 19.58 -18.58
CA MET A 233 -15.79 20.83 -17.86
C MET A 233 -14.56 21.74 -17.81
N GLY A 234 -13.37 21.18 -17.57
CA GLY A 234 -12.12 21.95 -17.60
C GLY A 234 -11.89 22.60 -18.96
N GLN A 235 -12.03 21.84 -20.05
CA GLN A 235 -11.90 22.37 -21.42
C GLN A 235 -12.93 23.46 -21.73
N TRP A 236 -14.18 23.30 -21.29
CA TRP A 236 -15.22 24.31 -21.48
C TRP A 236 -14.92 25.62 -20.74
N VAL A 237 -14.43 25.55 -19.49
CA VAL A 237 -14.04 26.73 -18.71
C VAL A 237 -12.85 27.44 -19.36
N GLU A 238 -11.84 26.70 -19.81
CA GLU A 238 -10.67 27.26 -20.48
C GLU A 238 -11.05 27.96 -21.79
N TYR A 239 -11.85 27.31 -22.63
CA TYR A 239 -12.33 27.89 -23.89
C TYR A 239 -13.19 29.14 -23.66
N THR A 240 -14.14 29.08 -22.72
CA THR A 240 -15.03 30.19 -22.41
C THR A 240 -14.27 31.35 -21.76
N GLY A 241 -13.33 31.04 -20.86
CA GLY A 241 -12.47 32.02 -20.20
C GLY A 241 -11.57 32.76 -21.19
N HIS A 242 -10.87 32.04 -22.07
CA HIS A 242 -10.05 32.67 -23.11
C HIS A 242 -10.88 33.49 -24.10
N SER A 243 -12.06 33.00 -24.47
CA SER A 243 -12.98 33.74 -25.35
C SER A 243 -13.50 35.02 -24.68
N ALA A 244 -13.87 34.96 -23.40
CA ALA A 244 -14.31 36.12 -22.63
C ALA A 244 -13.20 37.16 -22.47
N VAL A 245 -11.96 36.73 -22.17
CA VAL A 245 -10.79 37.62 -22.08
C VAL A 245 -10.50 38.27 -23.44
N ASN A 246 -10.56 37.51 -24.54
CA ASN A 246 -10.33 38.05 -25.89
C ASN A 246 -11.40 39.07 -26.30
N VAL A 247 -12.67 38.82 -25.96
CA VAL A 247 -13.78 39.76 -26.22
C VAL A 247 -13.67 41.03 -25.37
N LEU A 248 -13.25 40.92 -24.11
CA LEU A 248 -12.99 42.09 -23.26
C LEU A 248 -11.81 42.92 -23.78
N ARG A 249 -10.74 42.25 -24.24
CA ARG A 249 -9.58 42.90 -24.86
C ARG A 249 -9.94 43.58 -26.19
N SER A 250 -10.80 42.96 -27.00
CA SER A 250 -11.23 43.54 -28.29
C SER A 250 -12.15 44.76 -28.14
N LYS A 251 -12.80 44.93 -26.98
CA LYS A 251 -13.62 46.11 -26.65
C LYS A 251 -12.87 47.21 -25.90
N GLY A 252 -11.53 47.10 -25.80
CA GLY A 252 -10.68 48.18 -25.26
C GLY A 252 -10.64 48.25 -23.73
N ALA A 253 -11.06 47.20 -23.01
CA ALA A 253 -10.78 47.09 -21.59
C ALA A 253 -9.27 46.93 -21.39
N ARG A 254 -8.64 47.84 -20.62
CA ARG A 254 -7.27 47.65 -20.12
C ARG A 254 -7.33 46.57 -19.04
N ILE A 255 -6.94 45.35 -19.41
CA ILE A 255 -6.77 44.20 -18.51
C ILE A 255 -5.28 43.85 -18.49
#